data_AF-F4SEE2-F1
#
_entry.id   AF-F4SEE2-F1
#
_cell.length_a   1.000
_cell.length_b   1.000
_cell.length_c   1.000
_cell.angle_alpha   90.00
_cell.angle_beta   90.00
_cell.angle_gamma   90.00
#
_symmetry.space_group_name_H-M   'P 1'
#
loop_
_entity.id
_entity.type
_entity.pdbx_description
1 polymer ?
#
loop_
_entity_poly.entity_id
_entity_poly.type
_entity_poly.pdbx_seq_one_letter_code
_entity_poly.pdbx_strand_id
1 'polypeptide(L)'
;MRIIIKGGVWRNTEDEILKAAISKYGKNQWARISSLLVRKTPKQCKARWYEWLDPSIKKTEWSKEEDEKLLHLAKLMPTQWRTIAPIVGRTANQCLERYQRLLDEAEQRDTVEGGDELGLTGTGAEAGPSADDVRRLRPGEVDPDPEAKPARPDPIDMDEDEKEMLSEARARLANTQGKKAKRKARERQLEEARRLAMLQKKRELKAAGIMMRMRPKKDGMDYNADIPFEKQPAPGFYDTT
;
A
#
# COMPACT_ATOMS: atom_id res chain seq x y z
N MET A 1 -18.89 17.54 -11.29
CA MET A 1 -18.63 16.20 -10.71
C MET A 1 -17.57 15.54 -11.58
N ARG A 2 -16.31 15.43 -11.15
CA ARG A 2 -15.27 14.74 -11.95
C ARG A 2 -15.54 13.24 -11.89
N ILE A 3 -15.92 12.62 -13.00
CA ILE A 3 -16.07 11.16 -13.09
C ILE A 3 -14.66 10.58 -13.15
N ILE A 4 -14.15 10.11 -12.02
CA ILE A 4 -12.84 9.43 -11.97
C ILE A 4 -13.08 7.98 -12.39
N ILE A 5 -12.70 7.65 -13.62
CA ILE A 5 -12.65 6.26 -14.08
C ILE A 5 -11.53 5.56 -13.30
N LYS A 6 -11.91 4.57 -12.49
CA LYS A 6 -11.00 3.81 -11.64
C LYS A 6 -10.45 2.59 -12.39
N GLY A 7 -9.16 2.34 -12.23
CA GLY A 7 -8.42 1.24 -12.84
C GLY A 7 -7.30 1.69 -13.76
N GLY A 8 -7.03 0.87 -14.76
CA GLY A 8 -5.91 1.05 -15.68
C GLY A 8 -4.61 0.44 -15.15
N VAL A 9 -3.56 0.60 -15.94
CA VAL A 9 -2.25 0.01 -15.69
C VAL A 9 -1.66 0.50 -14.38
N TRP A 10 -0.96 -0.40 -13.68
CA TRP A 10 -0.22 -0.10 -12.46
C TRP A 10 1.11 0.58 -12.78
N ARG A 11 1.40 1.70 -12.10
CA ARG A 11 2.71 2.37 -12.14
C ARG A 11 3.55 1.97 -10.93
N ASN A 12 4.86 2.12 -11.05
CA ASN A 12 5.79 1.77 -9.98
C ASN A 12 5.54 2.60 -8.71
N THR A 13 5.27 3.89 -8.86
CA THR A 13 4.80 4.77 -7.78
C THR A 13 3.57 4.25 -7.02
N GLU A 14 2.56 3.76 -7.73
CA GLU A 14 1.36 3.19 -7.10
C GLU A 14 1.69 1.91 -6.32
N ASP A 15 2.52 1.03 -6.89
CA ASP A 15 2.95 -0.21 -6.24
C ASP A 15 3.78 0.07 -4.97
N GLU A 16 4.68 1.06 -4.97
CA GLU A 16 5.46 1.44 -3.80
C GLU A 16 4.60 2.04 -2.69
N ILE A 17 3.64 2.91 -3.04
CA ILE A 17 2.65 3.41 -2.07
C ILE A 17 1.82 2.25 -1.50
N LEU A 18 1.41 1.29 -2.34
CA LEU A 18 0.65 0.12 -1.92
C LEU A 18 1.44 -0.74 -0.92
N LYS A 19 2.72 -1.04 -1.21
CA LYS A 19 3.62 -1.76 -0.29
C LYS A 19 3.75 -1.03 1.06
N ALA A 20 4.02 0.27 1.03
CA ALA A 20 4.17 1.07 2.25
C ALA A 20 2.86 1.15 3.06
N ALA A 21 1.72 1.30 2.39
CA ALA A 21 0.41 1.31 3.01
C ALA A 21 0.05 -0.03 3.65
N ILE A 22 0.39 -1.16 3.00
CA ILE A 22 0.18 -2.50 3.56
C ILE A 22 1.09 -2.72 4.77
N SER A 23 2.33 -2.25 4.73
CA SER A 23 3.22 -2.30 5.90
C SER A 23 2.66 -1.52 7.09
N LYS A 24 1.93 -0.42 6.87
CA LYS A 24 1.32 0.39 7.94
C LYS A 24 -0.04 -0.12 8.41
N TYR A 25 -0.91 -0.54 7.49
CA TYR A 25 -2.33 -0.83 7.77
C TYR A 25 -2.68 -2.33 7.76
N GLY A 26 -1.76 -3.19 7.28
CA GLY A 26 -1.96 -4.63 7.13
C GLY A 26 -2.83 -5.03 5.93
N LYS A 27 -3.03 -6.35 5.76
CA LYS A 27 -3.72 -6.95 4.59
C LYS A 27 -5.26 -6.99 4.72
N ASN A 28 -5.84 -6.34 5.73
CA ASN A 28 -7.30 -6.39 5.99
C ASN A 28 -8.00 -5.04 5.78
N GLN A 29 -7.25 -3.93 5.63
CA GLN A 29 -7.81 -2.58 5.54
C GLN A 29 -7.72 -2.00 4.11
N TRP A 30 -8.18 -2.76 3.11
CA TRP A 30 -8.07 -2.39 1.69
C TRP A 30 -8.71 -1.06 1.32
N ALA A 31 -9.85 -0.70 1.94
CA ALA A 31 -10.52 0.57 1.68
C ALA A 31 -9.69 1.78 2.15
N ARG A 32 -8.96 1.61 3.25
CA ARG A 32 -8.04 2.63 3.76
C ARG A 32 -6.82 2.74 2.86
N ILE A 33 -6.27 1.62 2.42
CA ILE A 33 -5.14 1.56 1.49
C ILE A 33 -5.49 2.22 0.15
N SER A 34 -6.63 1.85 -0.45
CA SER A 34 -7.06 2.43 -1.73
C SER A 34 -7.31 3.93 -1.64
N SER A 35 -7.65 4.45 -0.47
CA SER A 35 -7.83 5.90 -0.30
C SER A 35 -6.52 6.71 -0.40
N LEU A 36 -5.35 6.05 -0.43
CA LEU A 36 -4.06 6.68 -0.73
C LEU A 36 -3.73 6.65 -2.24
N LEU A 37 -4.51 5.91 -3.04
CA LEU A 37 -4.30 5.75 -4.48
C LEU A 37 -5.50 6.35 -5.23
N VAL A 38 -5.28 7.44 -5.96
CA VAL A 38 -6.36 8.25 -6.54
C VAL A 38 -7.28 7.44 -7.46
N ARG A 39 -6.70 6.55 -8.28
CA ARG A 39 -7.40 5.85 -9.36
C ARG A 39 -7.61 4.36 -9.12
N LYS A 40 -7.24 3.81 -7.95
CA LYS A 40 -7.34 2.37 -7.67
C LYS A 40 -8.41 2.06 -6.63
N THR A 41 -9.21 1.04 -6.88
CA THR A 41 -10.26 0.57 -5.96
C THR A 41 -9.68 -0.35 -4.87
N PRO A 42 -10.40 -0.58 -3.76
CA PRO A 42 -9.99 -1.56 -2.75
C PRO A 42 -9.81 -2.97 -3.33
N LYS A 43 -10.68 -3.37 -4.27
CA LYS A 43 -10.62 -4.68 -4.94
C LYS A 43 -9.37 -4.79 -5.80
N GLN A 44 -9.05 -3.75 -6.58
CA GLN A 44 -7.84 -3.70 -7.42
C GLN A 44 -6.57 -3.73 -6.55
N CYS A 45 -6.52 -2.97 -5.44
CA CYS A 45 -5.39 -3.01 -4.51
C CYS A 45 -5.18 -4.41 -3.91
N LYS A 46 -6.27 -5.08 -3.54
CA LYS A 46 -6.24 -6.45 -3.02
C LYS A 46 -5.72 -7.42 -4.08
N ALA A 47 -6.29 -7.38 -5.29
CA ALA A 47 -5.89 -8.24 -6.39
C ALA A 47 -4.41 -8.00 -6.76
N ARG A 48 -3.97 -6.75 -6.91
CA ARG A 48 -2.56 -6.39 -7.17
C ARG A 48 -1.61 -6.97 -6.14
N TRP A 49 -1.98 -6.94 -4.87
CA TRP A 49 -1.16 -7.53 -3.82
C TRP A 49 -1.00 -9.04 -4.01
N TYR A 50 -2.10 -9.77 -4.13
CA TYR A 50 -2.06 -11.24 -4.20
C TYR A 50 -1.61 -11.81 -5.56
N GLU A 51 -1.70 -11.03 -6.64
CA GLU A 51 -1.28 -11.46 -7.98
C GLU A 51 0.14 -11.02 -8.34
N TRP A 52 0.66 -9.93 -7.75
CA TRP A 52 1.97 -9.40 -8.14
C TRP A 52 2.89 -8.99 -6.99
N LEU A 53 2.40 -8.40 -5.90
CA LEU A 53 3.28 -7.76 -4.90
C LEU A 53 3.63 -8.63 -3.69
N ASP A 54 2.86 -9.68 -3.39
CA ASP A 54 3.13 -10.54 -2.25
C ASP A 54 4.51 -11.21 -2.42
N PRO A 55 5.45 -11.06 -1.46
CA PRO A 55 6.80 -11.64 -1.57
C PRO A 55 6.81 -13.17 -1.71
N SER A 56 5.72 -13.85 -1.35
CA SER A 56 5.59 -15.30 -1.56
C SER A 56 5.43 -15.71 -3.02
N ILE A 57 5.12 -14.77 -3.92
CA ILE A 57 4.94 -15.03 -5.35
C ILE A 57 6.30 -15.16 -6.02
N LYS A 58 6.58 -16.35 -6.57
CA LYS A 58 7.78 -16.59 -7.37
C LYS A 58 7.64 -15.88 -8.72
N LYS A 59 8.61 -15.01 -9.04
CA LYS A 59 8.74 -14.33 -10.34
C LYS A 59 9.94 -14.82 -11.16
N THR A 60 10.60 -15.87 -10.69
CA THR A 60 11.69 -16.55 -11.39
C THR A 60 11.14 -17.38 -12.55
N GLU A 61 12.03 -17.84 -13.42
CA GLU A 61 11.71 -18.77 -14.50
C GLU A 61 11.06 -20.06 -13.98
N TRP A 62 10.34 -20.75 -14.86
CA TRP A 62 9.70 -22.03 -14.57
C TRP A 62 10.72 -23.17 -14.62
N SER A 63 10.68 -24.04 -13.61
CA SER A 63 11.47 -25.28 -13.63
C SER A 63 10.73 -26.40 -14.36
N LYS A 64 11.48 -27.38 -14.88
CA LYS A 64 10.87 -28.57 -15.52
C LYS A 64 9.93 -29.32 -14.57
N GLU A 65 10.29 -29.45 -13.30
CA GLU A 65 9.45 -30.07 -12.28
C GLU A 65 8.14 -29.30 -12.04
N GLU A 66 8.19 -27.96 -12.09
CA GLU A 66 6.99 -27.12 -11.99
C GLU A 66 6.09 -27.30 -13.23
N ASP A 67 6.67 -27.37 -14.43
CA ASP A 67 5.93 -27.59 -15.68
C ASP A 67 5.28 -28.98 -15.75
N GLU A 68 6.01 -30.04 -15.39
CA GLU A 68 5.46 -31.42 -15.35
C GLU A 68 4.28 -31.51 -14.37
N LYS A 69 4.44 -30.92 -13.17
CA LYS A 69 3.38 -30.85 -12.17
C LYS A 69 2.17 -30.05 -12.67
N LEU A 70 2.40 -28.92 -13.33
CA LEU A 70 1.36 -28.09 -13.90
C LEU A 70 0.55 -28.86 -14.95
N LEU A 71 1.23 -29.52 -15.91
CA LEU A 71 0.58 -30.31 -16.96
C LEU A 71 -0.21 -31.50 -16.39
N HIS A 72 0.37 -32.21 -15.41
CA HIS A 72 -0.30 -33.32 -14.74
C HIS A 72 -1.58 -32.86 -14.05
N LEU A 73 -1.52 -31.78 -13.26
CA LEU A 73 -2.68 -31.26 -12.54
C LEU A 73 -3.72 -30.64 -13.47
N ALA A 74 -3.32 -29.96 -14.55
CA ALA A 74 -4.24 -29.42 -15.55
C ALA A 74 -5.02 -30.53 -16.27
N LYS A 75 -4.40 -31.69 -16.50
CA LYS A 75 -5.08 -32.88 -17.04
C LYS A 75 -6.09 -33.49 -16.06
N LEU A 76 -5.76 -33.53 -14.77
CA LEU A 76 -6.65 -34.08 -13.73
C LEU A 76 -7.79 -33.14 -13.34
N MET A 77 -7.53 -31.83 -13.31
CA MET A 77 -8.48 -30.78 -12.92
C MET A 77 -8.57 -29.70 -14.01
N PRO A 78 -9.29 -29.98 -15.12
CA PRO A 78 -9.38 -29.04 -16.23
C PRO A 78 -9.89 -27.66 -15.78
N THR A 79 -9.19 -26.61 -16.21
CA THR A 79 -9.50 -25.17 -16.00
C THR A 79 -9.64 -24.69 -14.55
N GLN A 80 -9.26 -25.50 -13.55
CA GLN A 80 -9.35 -25.14 -12.12
C GLN A 80 -8.08 -24.46 -11.59
N TRP A 81 -7.64 -23.37 -12.23
CA TRP A 81 -6.37 -22.70 -11.93
C TRP A 81 -6.21 -22.22 -10.49
N ARG A 82 -7.30 -21.77 -9.85
CA ARG A 82 -7.28 -21.35 -8.44
C ARG A 82 -6.99 -22.51 -7.48
N THR A 83 -7.35 -23.74 -7.85
CA THR A 83 -7.08 -24.95 -7.08
C THR A 83 -5.67 -25.47 -7.36
N ILE A 84 -5.22 -25.37 -8.61
CA ILE A 84 -3.88 -25.83 -9.04
C ILE A 84 -2.77 -24.93 -8.50
N ALA A 85 -2.97 -23.61 -8.54
CA ALA A 85 -1.95 -22.61 -8.20
C ALA A 85 -1.28 -22.82 -6.83
N PRO A 86 -2.02 -23.02 -5.72
CA PRO A 86 -1.42 -23.31 -4.42
C PRO A 86 -0.54 -24.57 -4.38
N ILE A 87 -0.86 -25.60 -5.19
CA ILE A 87 -0.13 -26.87 -5.24
C ILE A 87 1.17 -26.72 -6.04
N VAL A 88 1.13 -25.94 -7.13
CA VAL A 88 2.30 -25.62 -7.95
C VAL A 88 3.20 -24.58 -7.26
N GLY A 89 2.64 -23.70 -6.43
CA GLY A 89 3.35 -22.63 -5.74
C GLY A 89 3.57 -21.38 -6.60
N ARG A 90 2.64 -21.11 -7.52
CA ARG A 90 2.59 -19.94 -8.43
C ARG A 90 1.19 -19.32 -8.38
N THR A 91 0.98 -18.15 -8.97
CA THR A 91 -0.38 -17.57 -9.05
C THR A 91 -1.23 -18.26 -10.12
N ALA A 92 -2.56 -18.14 -10.00
CA ALA A 92 -3.47 -18.76 -10.96
C ALA A 92 -3.25 -18.23 -12.39
N ASN A 93 -3.00 -16.92 -12.54
CA ASN A 93 -2.71 -16.31 -13.83
C ASN A 93 -1.36 -16.79 -14.38
N GLN A 94 -0.31 -16.88 -13.56
CA GLN A 94 0.97 -17.45 -13.98
C GLN A 94 0.82 -18.89 -14.50
N CYS A 95 0.06 -19.73 -13.78
CA CYS A 95 -0.20 -21.11 -14.19
C CYS A 95 -0.94 -21.19 -15.52
N LEU A 96 -1.99 -20.37 -15.71
CA LEU A 96 -2.76 -20.33 -16.96
C LEU A 96 -1.90 -19.89 -18.14
N GLU A 97 -1.16 -18.79 -18.00
CA GLU A 97 -0.30 -18.26 -19.06
C GLU A 97 0.80 -19.27 -19.43
N ARG A 98 1.44 -19.90 -18.42
CA ARG A 98 2.46 -20.92 -18.67
C ARG A 98 1.88 -22.15 -19.38
N TYR A 99 0.72 -22.62 -18.94
CA TYR A 99 0.06 -23.77 -19.54
C TYR A 99 -0.28 -23.51 -21.01
N GLN A 100 -0.86 -22.36 -21.34
CA GLN A 100 -1.16 -21.98 -22.72
C GLN A 100 0.11 -21.95 -23.57
N ARG A 101 1.18 -21.33 -23.06
CA ARG A 101 2.47 -21.29 -23.76
C ARG A 101 3.05 -22.68 -24.02
N LEU A 102 2.94 -23.61 -23.07
CA LEU A 102 3.41 -24.99 -23.25
C LEU A 102 2.61 -25.73 -24.32
N LEU A 103 1.31 -25.46 -24.46
CA LEU A 103 0.50 -26.01 -25.54
C LEU A 103 0.90 -25.42 -26.90
N ASP A 104 1.07 -24.10 -26.99
CA ASP A 104 1.49 -23.45 -28.23
C ASP A 104 2.88 -23.95 -28.68
N GLU A 105 3.82 -24.09 -27.75
CA GLU A 105 5.17 -24.64 -28.01
C GLU A 105 5.12 -26.10 -28.50
N ALA A 106 4.12 -26.89 -28.08
CA ALA A 106 3.93 -28.26 -28.54
C ALA A 106 3.29 -28.32 -29.94
N GLU A 107 2.22 -27.55 -30.17
CA GLU A 107 1.57 -27.44 -31.49
C GLU A 107 2.55 -26.91 -32.55
N GLN A 108 3.41 -25.95 -32.19
CA GLN A 108 4.41 -25.42 -33.10
C GLN A 108 5.52 -26.44 -33.42
N ARG A 109 5.85 -27.36 -32.50
CA ARG A 109 6.80 -28.45 -32.79
C ARG A 109 6.18 -29.49 -33.71
N ASP A 110 4.95 -29.90 -33.45
CA ASP A 110 4.23 -30.89 -34.27
C ASP A 110 4.05 -30.40 -35.71
N THR A 111 3.75 -29.11 -35.90
CA THR A 111 3.64 -28.50 -37.25
C THR A 111 4.96 -28.37 -37.99
N VAL A 112 6.09 -28.23 -37.28
CA VAL A 112 7.43 -28.09 -37.88
C VAL A 112 8.07 -29.46 -38.16
N GLU A 113 7.87 -30.46 -37.29
CA GLU A 113 8.39 -31.82 -37.47
C GLU A 113 7.50 -32.70 -38.35
N GLY A 114 6.18 -32.48 -38.34
CA GLY A 114 5.19 -33.22 -39.13
C GLY A 114 4.99 -32.66 -40.54
N GLY A 115 6.10 -32.45 -41.27
CA GLY A 115 6.13 -31.89 -42.63
C GLY A 115 4.90 -32.24 -43.45
N ASP A 116 4.09 -31.22 -43.74
CA ASP A 116 2.79 -31.32 -44.40
C ASP A 116 2.93 -32.03 -45.76
N GLU A 117 2.61 -33.32 -45.81
CA GLU A 117 2.41 -34.10 -47.04
C GLU A 117 1.17 -33.62 -47.82
N LEU A 118 0.37 -32.69 -47.26
CA LEU A 118 -0.80 -32.08 -47.87
C LEU A 118 -0.73 -30.55 -47.80
N GLY A 119 0.40 -29.98 -48.23
CA GLY A 119 0.71 -28.54 -48.26
C GLY A 119 -0.48 -27.59 -48.47
N LEU A 120 -1.15 -27.27 -47.36
CA LEU A 120 -2.25 -26.29 -47.30
C LEU A 120 -1.89 -25.10 -46.39
N THR A 121 -0.62 -24.98 -46.00
CA THR A 121 -0.09 -23.77 -45.36
C THR A 121 0.87 -23.09 -46.33
N GLY A 122 0.33 -22.24 -47.20
CA GLY A 122 1.12 -21.38 -48.07
C GLY A 122 1.98 -20.42 -47.24
N THR A 123 3.27 -20.33 -47.56
CA THR A 123 4.28 -19.42 -46.99
C THR A 123 4.08 -17.95 -47.43
N GLY A 124 2.83 -17.53 -47.60
CA GLY A 124 2.44 -16.19 -48.04
C GLY A 124 1.71 -15.41 -46.95
N ALA A 125 1.39 -14.15 -47.23
CA ALA A 125 0.68 -13.19 -46.37
C ALA A 125 -0.75 -13.60 -45.93
N GLU A 126 -1.13 -14.86 -46.15
CA GLU A 126 -2.42 -15.50 -45.85
C GLU A 126 -2.26 -16.63 -44.79
N ALA A 127 -1.16 -16.65 -44.04
CA ALA A 127 -1.10 -17.47 -42.82
C ALA A 127 -2.11 -16.90 -41.81
N GLY A 128 -3.01 -17.74 -41.31
CA GLY A 128 -3.95 -17.35 -40.25
C GLY A 128 -3.22 -16.74 -39.06
N PRO A 129 -3.86 -15.81 -38.31
CA PRO A 129 -3.21 -15.13 -37.20
C PRO A 129 -2.65 -16.15 -36.20
N SER A 130 -1.43 -15.92 -35.72
CA SER A 130 -0.81 -16.77 -34.68
C SER A 130 -1.72 -16.83 -33.45
N ALA A 131 -1.62 -17.89 -32.64
CA ALA A 131 -2.31 -17.97 -31.36
C ALA A 131 -2.04 -16.72 -30.47
N ASP A 132 -0.84 -16.15 -30.56
CA ASP A 132 -0.48 -14.88 -29.93
C ASP A 132 -1.21 -13.66 -30.53
N ASP A 133 -1.44 -13.63 -31.84
CA ASP A 133 -2.15 -12.54 -32.51
C ASP A 133 -3.64 -12.53 -32.16
N VAL A 134 -4.24 -13.72 -31.94
CA VAL A 134 -5.64 -13.85 -31.50
C VAL A 134 -5.82 -13.40 -30.05
N ARG A 135 -4.83 -13.64 -29.19
CA ARG A 135 -4.87 -13.27 -27.76
C ARG A 135 -4.47 -11.81 -27.49
N ARG A 136 -3.81 -11.14 -28.44
CA ARG A 136 -3.43 -9.74 -28.29
C ARG A 136 -4.68 -8.85 -28.23
N LEU A 137 -4.73 -7.97 -27.23
CA LEU A 137 -5.80 -6.98 -27.08
C LEU A 137 -5.94 -6.14 -28.34
N ARG A 138 -7.19 -5.94 -28.78
CA ARG A 138 -7.48 -5.07 -29.93
C ARG A 138 -7.27 -3.60 -29.54
N PRO A 139 -6.92 -2.71 -30.49
CA PRO A 139 -6.82 -1.29 -30.20
C PRO A 139 -8.13 -0.75 -29.58
N GLY A 140 -8.03 -0.16 -28.38
CA GLY A 140 -9.18 0.38 -27.63
C GLY A 140 -9.79 -0.56 -26.59
N GLU A 141 -9.37 -1.83 -26.54
CA GLU A 141 -9.81 -2.78 -25.52
C GLU A 141 -9.04 -2.59 -24.20
N VAL A 142 -9.75 -2.62 -23.08
CA VAL A 142 -9.15 -2.53 -21.75
C VAL A 142 -8.79 -3.94 -21.29
N ASP A 143 -7.54 -4.10 -20.88
CA ASP A 143 -7.04 -5.32 -20.29
C ASP A 143 -7.91 -5.77 -19.09
N PRO A 144 -8.42 -7.01 -19.09
CA PRO A 144 -9.24 -7.51 -17.99
C PRO A 144 -8.46 -7.74 -16.69
N ASP A 145 -7.15 -8.06 -16.78
CA ASP A 145 -6.32 -8.45 -15.62
C ASP A 145 -5.02 -7.61 -15.51
N PRO A 146 -5.11 -6.27 -15.41
CA PRO A 146 -3.93 -5.41 -15.33
C PRO A 146 -3.12 -5.62 -14.03
N GLU A 147 -3.74 -6.19 -12.99
CA GLU A 147 -3.10 -6.50 -11.71
C GLU A 147 -2.01 -7.58 -11.81
N ALA A 148 -2.04 -8.44 -12.81
CA ALA A 148 -1.04 -9.50 -13.02
C ALA A 148 0.18 -9.04 -13.82
N LYS A 149 0.15 -7.82 -14.40
CA LYS A 149 1.21 -7.34 -15.30
C LYS A 149 2.30 -6.54 -14.58
N PRO A 150 3.54 -6.49 -15.10
CA PRO A 150 4.57 -5.62 -14.56
C PRO A 150 4.12 -4.15 -14.47
N ALA A 151 4.60 -3.44 -13.45
CA ALA A 151 4.33 -2.02 -13.31
C ALA A 151 5.05 -1.23 -14.41
N ARG A 152 4.40 -0.17 -14.91
CA ARG A 152 5.07 0.78 -15.80
C ARG A 152 6.08 1.62 -15.01
N PRO A 153 7.31 1.81 -15.54
CA PRO A 153 8.26 2.76 -14.98
C PRO A 153 7.65 4.17 -14.89
N ASP A 154 8.06 4.89 -13.86
CA ASP A 154 7.58 6.25 -13.62
C ASP A 154 8.18 7.21 -14.69
N PRO A 155 7.38 8.13 -15.26
CA PRO A 155 7.89 9.13 -16.19
C PRO A 155 8.87 10.10 -15.51
N ILE A 156 9.82 10.66 -16.26
CA ILE A 156 10.81 11.61 -15.73
C ILE A 156 10.11 12.86 -15.18
N ASP A 157 9.16 13.41 -15.94
CA ASP A 157 8.30 14.48 -15.46
C ASP A 157 6.96 13.90 -15.00
N MET A 158 6.87 13.70 -13.69
CA MET A 158 5.65 13.26 -13.02
C MET A 158 4.59 14.36 -13.10
N ASP A 159 3.35 13.99 -13.39
CA ASP A 159 2.25 14.97 -13.39
C ASP A 159 1.93 15.48 -11.96
N GLU A 160 1.12 16.52 -11.89
CA GLU A 160 0.72 17.12 -10.61
C GLU A 160 -0.05 16.13 -9.74
N ASP A 161 -0.91 15.31 -10.35
CA ASP A 161 -1.70 14.29 -9.66
C ASP A 161 -0.81 13.25 -8.95
N GLU A 162 0.26 12.77 -9.59
CA GLU A 162 1.19 11.82 -8.99
C GLU A 162 2.07 12.45 -7.91
N LYS A 163 2.54 13.69 -8.13
CA LYS A 163 3.29 14.45 -7.12
C LYS A 163 2.43 14.69 -5.87
N GLU A 164 1.16 15.06 -6.06
CA GLU A 164 0.19 15.24 -4.98
C GLU A 164 -0.06 13.92 -4.25
N MET A 165 -0.32 12.83 -4.98
CA MET A 165 -0.53 11.49 -4.43
C MET A 165 0.64 11.04 -3.55
N LEU A 166 1.89 11.25 -4.00
CA LEU A 166 3.09 10.93 -3.20
C LEU A 166 3.18 11.80 -1.94
N SER A 167 2.89 13.10 -2.05
CA SER A 167 2.92 14.00 -0.90
C SER A 167 1.87 13.63 0.15
N GLU A 168 0.66 13.27 -0.30
CA GLU A 168 -0.42 12.82 0.57
C GLU A 168 -0.09 11.49 1.23
N ALA A 169 0.46 10.53 0.47
CA ALA A 169 0.89 9.24 0.99
C ALA A 169 1.93 9.43 2.10
N ARG A 170 2.96 10.26 1.89
CA ARG A 170 3.97 10.58 2.92
C ARG A 170 3.34 11.17 4.18
N ALA A 171 2.46 12.17 4.03
CA ALA A 171 1.80 12.82 5.16
C ALA A 171 0.90 11.85 5.96
N ARG A 172 0.13 11.00 5.26
CA ARG A 172 -0.74 10.00 5.88
C ARG A 172 0.05 8.88 6.56
N LEU A 173 1.15 8.44 5.96
CA LEU A 173 2.04 7.42 6.55
C LEU A 173 2.79 7.96 7.77
N ALA A 174 3.17 9.24 7.81
CA ALA A 174 3.77 9.86 9.00
C ALA A 174 2.76 10.09 10.15
N ASN A 175 1.49 10.33 9.84
CA ASN A 175 0.50 10.67 10.85
C ASN A 175 0.04 9.45 11.68
N THR A 176 0.22 9.52 13.00
CA THR A 176 -0.27 8.54 13.99
C THR A 176 -1.26 9.13 14.99
N GLN A 177 -1.38 10.47 15.03
CA GLN A 177 -2.16 11.17 16.04
C GLN A 177 -3.59 11.43 15.58
N GLY A 178 -4.56 11.07 16.45
CA GLY A 178 -5.96 11.40 16.26
C GLY A 178 -6.30 12.88 16.53
N LYS A 179 -7.54 13.27 16.21
CA LYS A 179 -8.03 14.66 16.38
C LYS A 179 -7.83 15.20 17.80
N LYS A 180 -8.12 14.39 18.83
CA LYS A 180 -8.01 14.78 20.25
C LYS A 180 -6.56 15.08 20.64
N ALA A 181 -5.61 14.24 20.23
CA ALA A 181 -4.19 14.45 20.50
C ALA A 181 -3.67 15.73 19.85
N LYS A 182 -3.98 15.95 18.56
CA LYS A 182 -3.60 17.18 17.84
C LYS A 182 -4.20 18.44 18.49
N ARG A 183 -5.47 18.40 18.88
CA ARG A 183 -6.13 19.53 19.57
C ARG A 183 -5.45 19.84 20.92
N LYS A 184 -5.19 18.80 21.73
CA LYS A 184 -4.54 18.96 23.03
C LYS A 184 -3.09 19.48 22.90
N ALA A 185 -2.37 19.07 21.85
CA ALA A 185 -1.04 19.58 21.56
C ALA A 185 -1.05 21.09 21.25
N ARG A 186 -1.98 21.54 20.39
CA ARG A 186 -2.16 22.97 20.09
C ARG A 186 -2.58 23.77 21.32
N GLU A 187 -3.48 23.22 22.14
CA GLU A 187 -3.92 23.85 23.39
C GLU A 187 -2.75 24.06 24.35
N ARG A 188 -1.88 23.05 24.51
CA ARG A 188 -0.66 23.16 25.33
C ARG A 188 0.29 24.24 24.80
N GLN A 189 0.51 24.30 23.49
CA GLN A 189 1.35 25.34 22.88
C GLN A 189 0.78 26.75 23.10
N LEU A 190 -0.54 26.90 22.98
CA LEU A 190 -1.22 28.17 23.25
C LEU A 190 -1.14 28.55 24.74
N GLU A 191 -1.24 27.59 25.65
CA GLU A 191 -1.08 27.82 27.09
C GLU A 191 0.34 28.27 27.42
N GLU A 192 1.35 27.64 26.84
CA GLU A 192 2.75 28.03 26.99
C GLU A 192 3.02 29.43 26.43
N ALA A 193 2.53 29.73 25.22
CA ALA A 193 2.64 31.04 24.62
C ALA A 193 1.96 32.13 25.47
N ARG A 194 0.75 31.86 25.99
CA ARG A 194 0.06 32.76 26.94
C ARG A 194 0.86 32.95 28.23
N ARG A 195 1.46 31.88 28.77
CA ARG A 195 2.30 31.96 29.97
C ARG A 195 3.52 32.84 29.73
N LEU A 196 4.21 32.66 28.61
CA LEU A 196 5.38 33.49 28.25
C LEU A 196 5.01 34.95 28.06
N ALA A 197 3.91 35.24 27.35
CA ALA A 197 3.42 36.61 27.17
C ALA A 197 3.04 37.28 28.51
N MET A 198 2.35 36.55 29.40
CA MET A 198 2.04 37.05 30.74
C MET A 198 3.29 37.28 31.59
N LEU A 199 4.29 36.39 31.50
CA LEU A 199 5.56 36.56 32.21
C LEU A 199 6.33 37.77 31.70
N GLN A 200 6.38 37.98 30.39
CA GLN A 200 6.99 39.16 29.78
C GLN A 200 6.31 40.44 30.29
N LYS A 201 4.98 40.52 30.19
CA LYS A 201 4.21 41.65 30.72
C LYS A 201 4.47 41.90 32.21
N LYS A 202 4.55 40.84 33.01
CA LYS A 202 4.85 40.95 34.45
C LYS A 202 6.25 41.49 34.70
N ARG A 203 7.25 41.06 33.92
CA ARG A 203 8.63 41.57 34.00
C ARG A 203 8.71 43.03 33.64
N GLU A 204 8.06 43.45 32.56
CA GLU A 204 8.01 44.84 32.11
C GLU A 204 7.35 45.76 33.16
N LEU A 205 6.18 45.36 33.69
CA LEU A 205 5.52 46.11 34.76
C LEU A 205 6.38 46.21 36.03
N LYS A 206 7.03 45.10 36.43
CA LYS A 206 7.93 45.09 37.59
C LYS A 206 9.14 46.00 37.35
N ALA A 207 9.72 46.01 36.15
CA ALA A 207 10.82 46.89 35.79
C ALA A 207 10.42 48.37 35.81
N ALA A 208 9.17 48.68 35.45
CA ALA A 208 8.58 50.01 35.58
C ALA A 208 8.15 50.37 37.03
N GLY A 209 8.42 49.50 38.02
CA GLY A 209 8.06 49.72 39.42
C GLY A 209 6.59 49.44 39.78
N ILE A 210 5.78 48.94 38.83
CA ILE A 210 4.35 48.66 39.05
C ILE A 210 4.19 47.21 39.54
N MET A 211 3.79 47.03 40.80
CA MET A 211 3.51 45.70 41.36
C MET A 211 2.14 45.17 40.93
N MET A 212 2.12 44.20 40.02
CA MET A 212 0.90 43.49 39.62
C MET A 212 0.59 42.33 40.59
N ARG A 213 -0.52 42.44 41.35
CA ARG A 213 -1.04 41.32 42.18
C ARG A 213 -1.88 40.37 41.31
N MET A 214 -1.51 39.10 41.27
CA MET A 214 -2.32 38.06 40.61
C MET A 214 -3.35 37.51 41.58
N ARG A 215 -4.57 37.23 41.08
CA ARG A 215 -5.57 36.49 41.86
C ARG A 215 -5.22 35.00 41.81
N PRO A 216 -5.18 34.30 42.96
CA PRO A 216 -5.00 32.86 42.96
C PRO A 216 -6.18 32.19 42.26
N LYS A 217 -5.93 31.02 41.66
CA LYS A 217 -7.03 30.18 41.16
C LYS A 217 -7.85 29.70 42.36
N LYS A 218 -9.19 29.74 42.23
CA LYS A 218 -10.12 29.28 43.26
C LYS A 218 -10.17 27.76 43.42
N ASP A 219 -9.67 27.03 42.44
CA ASP A 219 -9.85 25.59 42.31
C ASP A 219 -8.48 24.91 42.16
N GLY A 220 -8.08 24.16 43.20
CA GLY A 220 -6.79 23.47 43.31
C GLY A 220 -5.96 23.85 44.54
N MET A 221 -5.14 22.91 45.02
CA MET A 221 -4.16 23.13 46.09
C MET A 221 -3.00 23.98 45.56
N ASP A 222 -2.50 24.91 46.38
CA ASP A 222 -1.26 25.62 46.07
C ASP A 222 -0.07 24.76 46.49
N TYR A 223 0.47 24.04 45.52
CA TYR A 223 1.64 23.17 45.68
C TYR A 223 2.91 23.90 46.15
N ASN A 224 2.96 25.24 46.07
CA ASN A 224 4.08 26.02 46.61
C ASN A 224 3.86 26.44 48.06
N ALA A 225 2.60 26.52 48.52
CA ALA A 225 2.27 26.93 49.88
C ALA A 225 2.28 25.73 50.85
N ASP A 226 1.75 24.58 50.39
CA ASP A 226 1.55 23.40 51.22
C ASP A 226 2.14 22.13 50.58
N ILE A 227 2.53 21.16 51.41
CA ILE A 227 2.97 19.83 50.96
C ILE A 227 1.72 18.99 50.64
N PRO A 228 1.47 18.62 49.37
CA PRO A 228 0.28 17.85 49.02
C PRO A 228 0.34 16.44 49.59
N PHE A 229 -0.73 16.01 50.25
CA PHE A 229 -0.86 14.66 50.80
C PHE A 229 0.32 14.26 51.69
N GLU A 230 0.81 15.20 52.50
CA GLU A 230 1.89 14.94 53.43
C GLU A 230 1.54 13.75 54.34
N LYS A 231 2.40 12.74 54.32
CA LYS A 231 2.32 11.60 55.22
C LYS A 231 3.53 11.65 56.11
N GLN A 232 3.29 11.89 57.39
CA GLN A 232 4.36 11.90 58.38
C GLN A 232 5.08 10.54 58.39
N PRO A 233 6.42 10.53 58.47
CA PRO A 233 7.17 9.29 58.56
C PRO A 233 6.71 8.50 59.79
N ALA A 234 6.65 7.17 59.67
CA ALA A 234 6.27 6.34 60.80
C ALA A 234 7.28 6.52 61.95
N PRO A 235 6.83 6.69 63.20
CA PRO A 235 7.72 6.89 64.33
C PRO A 235 8.61 5.65 64.52
N GLY A 236 9.92 5.87 64.65
CA GLY A 236 10.92 4.82 64.85
C GLY A 236 11.35 4.65 66.30
N PHE A 237 12.27 3.72 66.54
CA PHE A 237 12.84 3.46 67.87
C PHE A 237 13.85 4.52 68.34
N TYR A 238 14.31 5.38 67.43
CA TYR A 238 15.28 6.43 67.70
C TYR A 238 14.59 7.80 67.72
N ASP A 239 15.09 8.70 68.57
CA ASP A 239 14.67 10.10 68.58
C ASP A 239 15.09 10.78 67.27
N THR A 240 14.11 11.41 66.60
CA THR A 240 14.28 12.11 65.31
C THR A 240 13.85 13.57 65.39
N THR A 241 13.84 14.16 66.60
CA THR A 241 13.60 15.59 66.81
C THR A 241 14.74 16.48 66.32
#